data_AF-A0A496QTQ3-F1
#
_entry.id   AF-A0A496QTQ3-F1
#
_cell.length_a   1.000
_cell.length_b   1.000
_cell.length_c   1.000
_cell.angle_alpha   90.00
_cell.angle_beta   90.00
_cell.angle_gamma   90.00
#
_symmetry.space_group_name_H-M   'P 1'
#
loop_
_entity.id
_entity.type
_entity.pdbx_description
1 polymer ?
#
loop_
_entity_poly.entity_id
_entity_poly.type
_entity_poly.pdbx_seq_one_letter_code
_entity_poly.pdbx_strand_id
1 'polypeptide(L)'
;GLKKHIGEILEGIAEKVLDEESRSFLEALFQYILNEGRIDEESLNRELERAEFKEQKEVYMTIGEKIIKRSKQEDLIRLLDKKFSLTEEDLETIKNTMDVNKLDAAIDAFVFAETKEEVLKLLR
;
A
#
# COMPACT_ATOMS: atom_id res chain seq x y z
N GLY A 1 -3.90 -22.33 4.48
CA GLY A 1 -3.99 -21.29 3.44
C GLY A 1 -2.67 -20.56 3.33
N LEU A 2 -2.45 -19.83 2.24
CA LEU A 2 -1.19 -19.14 1.89
C LEU A 2 -0.56 -18.35 3.06
N LYS A 3 -1.38 -17.75 3.94
CA LYS A 3 -0.98 -17.04 5.18
C LYS A 3 0.02 -17.81 6.05
N LYS A 4 -0.12 -19.13 6.18
CA LYS A 4 0.77 -19.95 7.05
C LYS A 4 2.16 -20.19 6.46
N HIS A 5 2.34 -19.88 5.17
CA HIS A 5 3.59 -20.11 4.43
C HIS A 5 4.32 -18.81 4.10
N ILE A 6 3.80 -17.65 4.49
CA ILE A 6 4.46 -16.38 4.19
C ILE A 6 5.82 -16.29 4.85
N GLY A 7 5.93 -16.65 6.13
CA GLY A 7 7.22 -16.73 6.81
C GLY A 7 8.23 -17.59 6.04
N GLU A 8 7.83 -18.81 5.65
CA GLU A 8 8.69 -19.75 4.89
C GLU A 8 9.08 -19.21 3.51
N ILE A 9 8.17 -18.54 2.80
CA ILE A 9 8.44 -17.91 1.49
C ILE A 9 9.43 -16.76 1.67
N LEU A 10 9.24 -15.93 2.69
CA LEU A 10 10.14 -14.81 2.93
C LEU A 10 11.52 -15.28 3.38
N GLU A 11 11.62 -16.32 4.21
CA GLU A 11 12.87 -16.95 4.62
C GLU A 11 13.65 -17.48 3.40
N GLY A 12 12.98 -18.25 2.53
CA GLY A 12 13.62 -18.80 1.32
C GLY A 12 14.07 -17.75 0.30
N ILE A 13 13.49 -16.55 0.35
CA ILE A 13 13.87 -15.42 -0.53
C ILE A 13 14.99 -14.60 0.10
N ALA A 14 14.98 -14.40 1.41
CA ALA A 14 16.01 -13.63 2.13
C ALA A 14 17.36 -14.34 2.20
N GLU A 15 17.38 -15.67 2.12
CA GLU A 15 18.62 -16.45 1.93
C GLU A 15 19.31 -16.15 0.59
N LYS A 16 18.61 -15.49 -0.35
CA LYS A 16 19.15 -15.06 -1.64
C LYS A 16 19.34 -13.55 -1.65
N VAL A 17 20.40 -13.09 -2.31
CA VAL A 17 20.55 -11.68 -2.65
C VAL A 17 19.35 -11.28 -3.52
N LEU A 18 18.51 -10.37 -3.02
CA LEU A 18 17.33 -9.87 -3.72
C LEU A 18 17.73 -9.05 -4.94
N ASP A 19 17.80 -9.71 -6.09
CA ASP A 19 17.85 -9.06 -7.40
C ASP A 19 16.52 -8.38 -7.75
N GLU A 20 16.52 -7.61 -8.84
CA GLU A 20 15.37 -6.82 -9.28
C GLU A 20 14.15 -7.70 -9.65
N GLU A 21 14.41 -8.90 -10.17
CA GLU A 21 13.37 -9.89 -10.49
C GLU A 21 12.68 -10.41 -9.22
N SER A 22 13.46 -10.78 -8.21
CA SER A 22 12.95 -11.25 -6.91
C SER A 22 12.16 -10.15 -6.20
N ARG A 23 12.59 -8.89 -6.30
CA ARG A 23 11.84 -7.73 -5.77
C ARG A 23 10.50 -7.55 -6.47
N SER A 24 10.48 -7.61 -7.80
CA SER A 24 9.26 -7.48 -8.59
C SER A 24 8.27 -8.62 -8.30
N PHE A 25 8.78 -9.85 -8.13
CA PHE A 25 7.99 -11.00 -7.72
C PHE A 25 7.37 -10.80 -6.33
N LEU A 26 8.15 -10.33 -5.35
CA LEU A 26 7.65 -10.02 -4.01
C LEU A 26 6.57 -8.93 -4.04
N GLU A 27 6.78 -7.83 -4.77
CA GLU A 27 5.78 -6.78 -4.93
C GLU A 27 4.46 -7.34 -5.49
N ALA A 28 4.53 -8.18 -6.52
CA ALA A 28 3.36 -8.82 -7.12
C ALA A 28 2.67 -9.81 -6.18
N LEU A 29 3.44 -10.62 -5.45
CA LEU A 29 2.93 -11.58 -4.47
C LEU A 29 2.19 -10.87 -3.35
N PHE A 30 2.76 -9.81 -2.78
CA PHE A 30 2.09 -9.07 -1.71
C PHE A 30 0.83 -8.35 -2.20
N GLN A 31 0.85 -7.74 -3.39
CA GLN A 31 -0.35 -7.16 -3.99
C GLN A 31 -1.45 -8.21 -4.17
N TYR A 32 -1.11 -9.40 -4.68
CA TYR A 32 -2.06 -10.51 -4.84
C TYR A 32 -2.68 -10.93 -3.51
N ILE A 33 -1.87 -11.03 -2.47
CA ILE A 33 -2.30 -11.46 -1.13
C ILE A 33 -3.26 -10.44 -0.48
N LEU A 34 -2.96 -9.14 -0.63
CA LEU A 34 -3.76 -8.06 -0.07
C LEU A 34 -5.04 -7.83 -0.86
N ASN A 35 -4.99 -7.84 -2.20
CA ASN A 35 -6.15 -7.61 -3.06
C ASN A 35 -7.20 -8.72 -2.96
N GLU A 36 -6.80 -9.97 -2.74
CA GLU A 36 -7.75 -11.06 -2.49
C GLU A 36 -8.25 -11.13 -1.04
N GLY A 37 -7.88 -10.18 -0.17
CA GLY A 37 -8.30 -10.15 1.23
C GLY A 37 -7.86 -11.39 2.02
N ARG A 38 -6.85 -12.12 1.53
CA ARG A 38 -6.36 -13.35 2.18
C ARG A 38 -5.65 -13.02 3.50
N ILE A 39 -5.10 -11.80 3.59
CA ILE A 39 -4.37 -11.27 4.74
C ILE A 39 -4.60 -9.75 4.80
N ASP A 40 -4.88 -9.22 5.98
CA ASP A 40 -4.92 -7.78 6.24
C ASP A 40 -3.52 -7.16 6.35
N GLU A 41 -3.41 -5.86 6.08
CA GLU A 41 -2.16 -5.09 6.12
C GLU A 41 -1.39 -5.28 7.43
N GLU A 42 -2.10 -5.27 8.56
CA GLU A 42 -1.52 -5.41 9.90
C GLU A 42 -0.89 -6.80 10.10
N SER A 43 -1.54 -7.85 9.58
CA SER A 43 -1.03 -9.22 9.57
C SER A 43 0.20 -9.35 8.68
N LEU A 44 0.24 -8.68 7.53
CA LEU A 44 1.43 -8.69 6.68
C LEU A 44 2.60 -8.00 7.38
N ASN A 45 2.38 -6.82 7.97
CA ASN A 45 3.42 -6.10 8.71
C ASN A 45 3.98 -6.93 9.87
N ARG A 46 3.13 -7.62 10.65
CA ARG A 46 3.59 -8.51 11.72
C ARG A 46 4.49 -9.65 11.23
N GLU A 47 4.17 -10.24 10.09
CA GLU A 47 5.00 -11.31 9.51
C GLU A 47 6.32 -10.74 8.98
N LEU A 48 6.32 -9.55 8.38
CA LEU A 48 7.54 -8.85 7.96
C LEU A 48 8.43 -8.47 9.15
N GLU A 49 7.86 -8.09 10.30
CA GLU A 49 8.62 -7.78 11.51
C GLU A 49 9.24 -9.01 12.19
N ARG A 50 8.51 -10.14 12.17
CA ARG A 50 8.97 -11.43 12.74
C ARG A 50 10.15 -12.01 11.98
N ALA A 51 10.14 -11.81 10.68
CA ALA A 51 11.19 -12.32 9.84
C ALA A 51 12.46 -11.48 10.10
N GLU A 52 13.48 -12.07 10.74
CA GLU A 52 14.69 -11.38 11.25
C GLU A 52 15.64 -10.87 10.13
N PHE A 53 15.10 -10.29 9.06
CA PHE A 53 15.86 -9.86 7.88
C PHE A 53 16.53 -8.50 8.09
N LYS A 54 17.50 -8.39 9.00
CA LYS A 54 18.14 -7.10 9.31
C LYS A 54 18.72 -6.37 8.08
N GLU A 55 19.16 -7.08 7.06
CA GLU A 55 19.73 -6.50 5.83
C GLU A 55 18.70 -6.23 4.73
N GLN A 56 17.58 -6.98 4.68
CA GLN A 56 16.53 -6.77 3.68
C GLN A 56 15.27 -6.09 4.24
N LYS A 57 15.21 -5.82 5.56
CA LYS A 57 14.09 -5.17 6.24
C LYS A 57 13.72 -3.85 5.58
N GLU A 58 14.70 -3.06 5.18
CA GLU A 58 14.47 -1.78 4.50
C GLU A 58 13.79 -1.97 3.14
N VAL A 59 14.15 -3.01 2.38
CA VAL A 59 13.51 -3.36 1.10
C VAL A 59 12.08 -3.82 1.33
N TYR A 60 11.85 -4.68 2.33
CA TYR A 60 10.50 -5.15 2.67
C TYR A 60 9.61 -4.06 3.23
N MET A 61 10.13 -3.18 4.09
CA MET A 61 9.43 -1.98 4.57
C MET A 61 9.10 -1.06 3.39
N THR A 62 10.03 -0.81 2.47
CA THR A 62 9.77 -0.02 1.26
C THR A 62 8.66 -0.63 0.40
N ILE A 63 8.65 -1.96 0.26
CA ILE A 63 7.59 -2.67 -0.49
C ILE A 63 6.25 -2.56 0.25
N GLY A 64 6.23 -2.78 1.57
CA GLY A 64 5.04 -2.60 2.41
C GLY A 64 4.48 -1.19 2.30
N GLU A 65 5.31 -0.16 2.53
CA GLU A 65 4.94 1.25 2.41
C GLU A 65 4.38 1.59 1.02
N LYS A 66 5.00 1.09 -0.05
CA LYS A 66 4.49 1.26 -1.42
C LYS A 66 3.09 0.68 -1.58
N ILE A 67 2.84 -0.49 -1.00
CA ILE A 67 1.54 -1.16 -1.14
C ILE A 67 0.47 -0.44 -0.31
N ILE A 68 0.78 -0.10 0.94
CA ILE A 68 -0.10 0.68 1.84
C ILE A 68 -0.52 1.97 1.16
N LYS A 69 0.46 2.70 0.62
CA LYS A 69 0.23 3.92 -0.15
C LYS A 69 -0.69 3.66 -1.34
N ARG A 70 -0.41 2.66 -2.17
CA ARG A 70 -1.26 2.34 -3.35
C ARG A 70 -2.69 2.01 -2.94
N SER A 71 -2.88 1.21 -1.91
CA SER A 71 -4.21 0.87 -1.39
C SER A 71 -4.98 2.13 -0.98
N LYS A 72 -4.34 3.04 -0.23
CA LYS A 72 -4.97 4.29 0.20
C LYS A 72 -5.27 5.24 -0.98
N GLN A 73 -4.40 5.30 -1.97
CA GLN A 73 -4.66 6.04 -3.21
C GLN A 73 -5.88 5.49 -3.94
N GLU A 74 -5.97 4.16 -4.10
CA GLU A 74 -7.11 3.50 -4.74
C GLU A 74 -8.42 3.71 -3.98
N ASP A 75 -8.40 3.60 -2.65
CA ASP A 75 -9.56 3.88 -1.81
C ASP A 75 -10.02 5.33 -1.92
N LEU A 76 -9.08 6.29 -1.84
CA LEU A 76 -9.41 7.70 -1.97
C LEU A 76 -9.99 8.03 -3.35
N ILE A 77 -9.41 7.48 -4.42
CA ILE A 77 -9.93 7.60 -5.79
C ILE A 77 -11.36 7.08 -5.85
N ARG A 78 -11.59 5.85 -5.37
CA ARG A 78 -12.91 5.20 -5.40
C ARG A 78 -13.95 5.98 -4.61
N LEU A 79 -13.59 6.52 -3.44
CA LEU A 79 -14.49 7.31 -2.59
C LEU A 79 -14.86 8.64 -3.25
N LEU A 80 -13.88 9.39 -3.73
CA LEU A 80 -14.09 10.69 -4.34
C LEU A 80 -14.81 10.60 -5.69
N ASP A 81 -14.45 9.63 -6.53
CA ASP A 81 -15.09 9.46 -7.85
C ASP A 81 -16.58 9.14 -7.70
N LYS A 82 -16.94 8.33 -6.70
CA LYS A 82 -18.34 7.99 -6.39
C LYS A 82 -19.18 9.18 -5.94
N LYS A 83 -18.59 10.17 -5.26
CA LYS A 83 -19.33 11.30 -4.66
C LYS A 83 -19.28 12.57 -5.52
N PHE A 84 -18.14 12.84 -6.14
CA PHE A 84 -17.83 14.14 -6.76
C PHE A 84 -17.44 14.06 -8.24
N SER A 85 -17.18 12.86 -8.75
CA SER A 85 -16.56 12.63 -10.07
C SER A 85 -15.17 13.26 -10.20
N LEU A 86 -14.17 12.42 -10.49
CA LEU A 86 -12.79 12.87 -10.60
C LEU A 86 -12.41 13.23 -12.04
N THR A 87 -11.59 14.27 -12.19
CA THR A 87 -10.90 14.58 -13.44
C THR A 87 -9.58 13.80 -13.51
N GLU A 88 -8.94 13.80 -14.68
CA GLU A 88 -7.59 13.24 -14.83
C GLU A 88 -6.57 13.95 -13.91
N GLU A 89 -6.69 15.27 -13.72
CA GLU A 89 -5.84 16.05 -12.81
C GLU A 89 -6.01 15.63 -11.34
N ASP A 90 -7.25 15.34 -10.92
CA ASP A 90 -7.53 14.85 -9.58
C ASP A 90 -6.89 13.47 -9.34
N LEU A 91 -7.03 12.57 -10.34
CA LEU A 91 -6.42 11.24 -10.29
C LEU A 91 -4.90 11.33 -10.20
N GLU A 92 -4.29 12.23 -10.98
CA GLU A 92 -2.84 12.44 -10.97
C GLU A 92 -2.36 13.00 -9.63
N THR A 93 -3.10 13.94 -9.04
CA THR A 93 -2.82 14.47 -7.69
C THR A 93 -2.78 13.34 -6.65
N ILE A 94 -3.78 12.46 -6.66
CA ILE A 94 -3.85 11.35 -5.70
C ILE A 94 -2.72 10.33 -5.95
N LYS A 95 -2.50 9.91 -7.20
CA LYS A 95 -1.47 8.93 -7.58
C LYS A 95 -0.05 9.39 -7.30
N ASN A 96 0.21 10.70 -7.37
CA ASN A 96 1.52 11.29 -7.10
C ASN A 96 1.76 11.61 -5.61
N THR A 97 0.75 11.47 -4.76
CA THR A 97 0.91 11.70 -3.31
C THR A 97 1.71 10.55 -2.68
N MET A 98 2.90 10.86 -2.17
CA MET A 98 3.80 9.89 -1.55
C MET A 98 3.62 9.75 -0.03
N ASP A 99 2.98 10.74 0.60
CA ASP A 99 2.78 10.78 2.04
C ASP A 99 1.52 10.02 2.45
N VAL A 100 1.71 8.91 3.15
CA VAL A 100 0.64 8.04 3.67
C VAL A 100 -0.27 8.80 4.65
N ASN A 101 0.28 9.70 5.47
CA ASN A 101 -0.51 10.45 6.46
C ASN A 101 -1.43 11.47 5.77
N LYS A 102 -0.98 12.07 4.66
CA LYS A 102 -1.83 12.96 3.85
C LYS A 102 -2.99 12.19 3.22
N LEU A 103 -2.73 10.98 2.74
CA LEU A 103 -3.77 10.10 2.20
C LEU A 103 -4.80 9.73 3.28
N ASP A 104 -4.35 9.39 4.50
CA ASP A 104 -5.26 9.12 5.63
C ASP A 104 -6.08 10.34 6.03
N ALA A 105 -5.45 11.51 6.17
CA ALA A 105 -6.16 12.74 6.48
C ALA A 105 -7.21 13.08 5.41
N ALA A 106 -6.93 12.81 4.14
CA ALA A 106 -7.87 12.98 3.05
C ALA A 106 -9.05 11.99 3.12
N ILE A 107 -8.80 10.72 3.46
CA ILE A 107 -9.85 9.72 3.67
C ILE A 107 -10.76 10.12 4.84
N ASP A 108 -10.20 10.60 5.94
CA ASP A 108 -10.98 11.08 7.09
C ASP A 108 -11.81 12.32 6.74
N ALA A 109 -11.20 13.28 6.03
CA ALA A 109 -11.89 14.50 5.62
C ALA A 109 -13.05 14.24 4.65
N PHE A 110 -12.95 13.21 3.80
CA PHE A 110 -13.98 12.84 2.83
C PHE A 110 -15.37 12.64 3.47
N VAL A 111 -15.42 12.13 4.70
CA VAL A 111 -16.67 11.85 5.42
C VAL A 111 -17.53 13.10 5.56
N PHE A 112 -16.90 14.26 5.77
CA PHE A 112 -17.58 15.52 6.03
C PHE A 112 -17.47 16.54 4.89
N ALA A 113 -16.62 16.28 3.90
CA ALA A 113 -16.38 17.20 2.80
C ALA A 113 -17.64 17.44 1.95
N GLU A 114 -17.89 18.71 1.63
CA GLU A 114 -18.95 19.13 0.70
C GLU A 114 -18.43 19.20 -0.74
N THR A 115 -17.12 19.34 -0.92
CA THR A 115 -16.46 19.41 -2.24
C THR A 115 -15.23 18.50 -2.31
N LYS A 116 -14.82 18.09 -3.51
CA LYS A 116 -13.57 17.32 -3.68
C LYS A 116 -12.33 18.16 -3.38
N GLU A 117 -12.39 19.47 -3.61
CA GLU A 117 -11.29 20.41 -3.37
C GLU A 117 -10.93 20.49 -1.88
N GLU A 118 -11.91 20.34 -0.98
CA GLU A 118 -11.68 20.24 0.46
C GLU A 118 -10.85 19.03 0.87
N VAL A 119 -10.95 17.95 0.10
CA VAL A 119 -10.18 16.72 0.33
C VAL A 119 -8.83 16.82 -0.37
N LEU A 120 -8.82 17.19 -1.66
CA LEU A 120 -7.62 17.25 -2.49
C LEU A 120 -6.58 18.28 -2.01
N LYS A 121 -7.00 19.36 -1.34
CA LYS A 121 -6.06 20.33 -0.75
C LYS A 121 -5.15 19.73 0.32
N LEU A 122 -5.55 18.62 0.95
CA LEU A 122 -4.74 17.93 1.97
C LEU A 122 -3.58 17.13 1.36
N LEU A 123 -3.65 16.85 0.06
CA LEU A 123 -2.62 16.12 -0.69
C LEU A 123 -1.48 17.03 -1.16
N ARG A 124 -1.72 18.35 -1.20
CA ARG A 124 -0.78 19.38 -1.69
C ARG A 124 0.26 19.76 -0.64
#